data_AF-A0A2U3S0W2-F1
#
_entry.id   AF-A0A2U3S0W2-F1
#
_cell.length_a   1.000
_cell.length_b   1.000
_cell.length_c   1.000
_cell.angle_alpha   90.00
_cell.angle_beta   90.00
_cell.angle_gamma   90.00
#
_symmetry.space_group_name_H-M   'P 1'
#
loop_
_entity.id
_entity.type
_entity.pdbx_description
1 polymer ?
#
loop_
_entity_poly.entity_id
_entity_poly.type
_entity_poly.pdbx_seq_one_letter_code
_entity_poly.pdbx_strand_id
1 'polypeptide(L)'
;MDNLYLVKDDSQLATFRDFVVRNTEKLKDYQSFLKNELAVCDLPQAVIWSDFNAATQIIKESAVPTYTNNRRVVMTPDLAVWKELYLYQLMDYECSEQTQAIESHYHSLSENFLLQIVGHELAHWSDIF
;
A
#
# COMPACT_ATOMS: atom_id res chain seq x y z
N MET A 1 -4.39 16.33 -0.07
CA MET A 1 -4.60 14.89 0.13
C MET A 1 -4.69 14.64 1.62
N ASP A 2 -5.88 14.34 2.12
CA ASP A 2 -6.11 14.07 3.54
C ASP A 2 -5.66 12.66 3.90
N ASN A 3 -5.20 12.46 5.14
CA ASN A 3 -4.94 11.13 5.69
C ASN A 3 -6.10 10.73 6.59
N LEU A 4 -6.88 9.77 6.14
CA LEU A 4 -8.02 9.20 6.86
C LEU A 4 -7.66 7.81 7.36
N TYR A 5 -8.20 7.42 8.51
CA TYR A 5 -7.89 6.15 9.16
C TYR A 5 -9.18 5.39 9.43
N LEU A 6 -9.27 4.17 8.89
CA LEU A 6 -10.34 3.23 9.22
C LEU A 6 -9.74 2.08 10.00
N VAL A 7 -9.82 2.20 11.32
CA VAL A 7 -9.14 1.32 12.27
C VAL A 7 -10.12 0.73 13.28
N LYS A 8 -9.73 -0.38 13.90
CA LYS A 8 -10.53 -1.08 14.92
C LYS A 8 -10.43 -0.46 16.30
N ASP A 9 -9.26 0.07 16.64
CA ASP A 9 -8.95 0.58 17.98
C ASP A 9 -7.82 1.62 17.95
N ASP A 10 -7.57 2.22 19.13
CA ASP A 10 -6.57 3.28 19.32
C ASP A 10 -5.13 2.79 19.09
N SER A 11 -4.84 1.51 19.34
CA SER A 11 -3.50 0.94 19.13
C SER A 11 -3.17 0.87 17.64
N GLN A 12 -4.15 0.45 16.84
CA GLN A 12 -4.01 0.44 15.39
C GLN A 12 -3.94 1.86 14.82
N LEU A 13 -4.73 2.79 15.36
CA LEU A 13 -4.64 4.21 14.99
C LEU A 13 -3.23 4.76 15.22
N ALA A 14 -2.65 4.51 16.39
CA ALA A 14 -1.30 4.95 16.72
C ALA A 14 -0.27 4.38 15.73
N THR A 15 -0.34 3.08 15.46
CA THR A 15 0.56 2.39 14.52
C THR A 15 0.48 2.97 13.12
N PHE A 16 -0.73 3.21 12.60
CA PHE A 16 -0.92 3.74 11.25
C PHE A 16 -0.51 5.21 11.15
N ARG A 17 -0.80 6.01 12.18
CA ARG A 17 -0.31 7.40 12.24
C ARG A 17 1.20 7.47 12.28
N ASP A 18 1.84 6.61 13.06
CA ASP A 18 3.30 6.55 13.13
C ASP A 18 3.90 6.20 11.76
N PHE A 19 3.34 5.22 11.04
CA PHE A 19 3.76 4.91 9.68
C PHE A 19 3.67 6.13 8.76
N VAL A 20 2.54 6.84 8.77
CA VAL A 20 2.31 8.02 7.92
C VAL A 20 3.30 9.14 8.29
N VAL A 21 3.44 9.46 9.58
CA VAL A 21 4.34 10.52 10.06
C VAL A 21 5.78 10.22 9.67
N ARG A 22 6.27 9.00 9.94
CA ARG A 22 7.65 8.59 9.60
C ARG A 22 7.97 8.67 8.11
N ASN A 23 6.97 8.49 7.25
CA ASN A 23 7.16 8.42 5.80
C ASN A 23 6.63 9.65 5.04
N THR A 24 6.12 10.66 5.73
CA THR A 24 5.51 11.84 5.11
C THR A 24 6.46 12.55 4.14
N GLU A 25 7.72 12.76 4.53
CA GLU A 25 8.67 13.46 3.68
C GLU A 25 9.04 12.64 2.44
N LYS A 26 9.27 11.33 2.58
CA LYS A 26 9.52 10.44 1.43
C LYS A 26 8.36 10.44 0.44
N LEU A 27 7.12 10.44 0.93
CA LEU A 27 5.92 10.47 0.08
C LEU A 27 5.77 11.82 -0.63
N LYS A 28 6.10 12.94 0.02
CA LYS A 28 6.10 14.27 -0.61
C LYS A 28 7.18 14.40 -1.68
N ASP A 29 8.38 13.89 -1.41
CA ASP A 29 9.47 13.88 -2.39
C ASP A 29 9.06 13.06 -3.62
N TYR A 30 8.47 11.88 -3.41
CA TYR A 30 8.00 11.05 -4.50
C TYR A 30 6.81 11.67 -5.26
N GLN A 31 5.86 12.33 -4.59
CA GLN A 31 4.80 13.10 -5.27
C GLN A 31 5.37 14.21 -6.15
N SER A 32 6.44 14.89 -5.68
CA SER A 32 7.12 15.92 -6.47
C SER A 32 7.79 15.32 -7.71
N PHE A 33 8.43 14.15 -7.55
CA PHE A 33 8.95 13.37 -8.68
C PHE A 33 7.83 12.99 -9.67
N LEU A 34 6.73 12.39 -9.20
CA LEU A 34 5.60 12.00 -10.04
C LEU A 34 5.01 13.18 -10.82
N LYS A 35 4.90 14.35 -10.18
CA LYS A 35 4.44 15.57 -10.83
C LYS A 35 5.37 16.01 -11.96
N ASN A 36 6.68 15.99 -11.72
CA ASN A 36 7.67 16.52 -12.67
C ASN A 36 7.95 15.55 -13.82
N GLU A 37 8.00 14.25 -13.53
CA GLU A 37 8.45 13.23 -14.49
C GLU A 37 7.30 12.46 -15.15
N LEU A 38 6.15 12.35 -14.47
CA LEU A 38 4.97 11.61 -14.95
C LEU A 38 3.72 12.50 -15.07
N ALA A 39 3.87 13.82 -14.98
CA ALA A 39 2.76 14.77 -15.12
C ALA A 39 1.55 14.49 -14.19
N VAL A 40 1.76 13.86 -13.03
CA VAL A 40 0.71 13.67 -12.01
C VAL A 40 0.37 15.03 -11.41
N CYS A 41 -0.59 15.73 -12.01
CA CYS A 41 -1.01 17.08 -11.61
C CYS A 41 -2.18 17.05 -10.63
N ASP A 42 -3.06 16.05 -10.79
CA ASP A 42 -4.15 15.78 -9.87
C ASP A 42 -3.74 14.72 -8.87
N LEU A 43 -4.18 14.88 -7.62
CA LEU A 43 -3.93 13.94 -6.54
C LEU A 43 -5.26 13.44 -5.97
N PRO A 44 -5.27 12.25 -5.35
CA PRO A 44 -6.42 11.81 -4.59
C PRO A 44 -6.80 12.83 -3.51
N GLN A 45 -8.10 12.97 -3.30
CA GLN A 45 -8.63 13.82 -2.24
C GLN A 45 -8.16 13.33 -0.88
N ALA A 46 -8.09 12.01 -0.70
CA ALA A 46 -7.60 11.37 0.52
C ALA A 46 -6.89 10.04 0.26
N VAL A 47 -6.00 9.67 1.18
CA VAL A 47 -5.58 8.28 1.40
C VAL A 47 -6.32 7.76 2.62
N ILE A 48 -6.99 6.63 2.45
CA ILE A 48 -7.60 5.88 3.56
C ILE A 48 -6.64 4.76 3.96
N TRP A 49 -6.05 4.91 5.14
CA TRP A 49 -5.24 3.89 5.79
C TRP A 49 -6.16 2.96 6.58
N SER A 50 -6.30 1.72 6.14
CA SER A 50 -7.27 0.78 6.72
C SER A 50 -6.67 -0.58 6.97
N ASP A 51 -7.25 -1.35 7.90
CA ASP A 51 -6.87 -2.77 8.01
C ASP A 51 -7.31 -3.59 6.79
N PHE A 52 -6.80 -4.82 6.70
CA PHE A 52 -7.05 -5.72 5.57
C PHE A 52 -8.53 -5.95 5.31
N ASN A 53 -9.31 -6.27 6.35
CA ASN A 53 -10.74 -6.58 6.22
C ASN A 53 -11.52 -5.33 5.81
N ALA A 54 -11.20 -4.19 6.41
CA ALA A 54 -11.79 -2.92 6.04
C ALA A 54 -11.52 -2.57 4.56
N ALA A 55 -10.28 -2.77 4.09
CA ALA A 55 -9.90 -2.49 2.70
C ALA A 55 -10.60 -3.41 1.68
N THR A 56 -10.74 -4.70 2.01
CA THR A 56 -11.11 -5.78 1.07
C THR A 56 -12.55 -6.24 1.14
N GLN A 57 -13.26 -5.95 2.24
CA GLN A 57 -14.63 -6.43 2.46
C GLN A 57 -15.60 -5.29 2.79
N ILE A 58 -15.16 -4.27 3.53
CA ILE A 58 -16.05 -3.19 3.99
C ILE A 58 -16.10 -2.04 2.97
N ILE A 59 -14.95 -1.49 2.57
CA ILE A 59 -14.90 -0.35 1.65
C ILE A 59 -15.22 -0.78 0.21
N LYS A 60 -14.66 -1.93 -0.20
CA LYS A 60 -14.80 -2.50 -1.53
C LYS A 60 -14.46 -3.99 -1.47
N GLU A 61 -15.28 -4.82 -2.11
CA GLU A 61 -14.94 -6.22 -2.36
C GLU A 61 -13.73 -6.30 -3.31
N SER A 62 -12.57 -6.71 -2.78
CA SER A 62 -11.29 -6.76 -3.47
C SER A 62 -10.41 -7.85 -2.88
N ALA A 63 -9.61 -8.52 -3.70
CA ALA A 63 -8.66 -9.52 -3.22
C ALA A 63 -7.43 -8.89 -2.52
N VAL A 64 -7.08 -7.66 -2.88
CA VAL A 64 -5.90 -6.95 -2.36
C VAL A 64 -6.29 -5.69 -1.60
N PRO A 65 -5.58 -5.35 -0.50
CA PRO A 65 -5.92 -4.24 0.36
C PRO A 65 -5.29 -2.91 -0.10
N THR A 66 -5.09 -2.77 -1.41
CA THR A 66 -4.64 -1.52 -2.06
C THR A 66 -5.44 -1.29 -3.32
N TYR A 67 -5.87 -0.05 -3.52
CA TYR A 67 -6.42 0.40 -4.79
C TYR A 67 -6.61 1.92 -4.80
N THR A 68 -6.59 2.46 -5.99
CA THR A 68 -6.93 3.85 -6.28
C THR A 68 -8.22 3.95 -7.11
N ASN A 69 -8.89 5.09 -7.02
CA ASN A 69 -9.95 5.51 -7.93
C ASN A 69 -9.91 7.02 -8.09
N ASN A 70 -10.84 7.58 -8.87
CA ASN A 70 -10.97 9.03 -9.13
C ASN A 70 -11.25 9.93 -7.91
N ARG A 71 -11.22 9.40 -6.67
CA ARG A 71 -11.42 10.17 -5.44
C ARG A 71 -10.35 9.92 -4.40
N ARG A 72 -9.91 8.68 -4.24
CA ARG A 72 -9.09 8.26 -3.10
C ARG A 72 -8.16 7.11 -3.45
N VAL A 73 -7.11 6.99 -2.64
CA VAL A 73 -6.33 5.76 -2.48
C VAL A 73 -6.79 5.07 -1.20
N VAL A 74 -6.88 3.76 -1.21
CA VAL A 74 -7.07 2.91 -0.02
C VAL A 74 -5.85 2.00 0.07
N MET A 75 -5.27 1.89 1.26
CA MET A 75 -4.08 1.07 1.48
C MET A 75 -4.02 0.54 2.92
N THR A 76 -3.62 -0.72 3.09
CA THR A 76 -3.21 -1.26 4.40
C THR A 76 -1.73 -1.03 4.67
N PRO A 77 -1.35 -0.18 5.65
CA PRO A 77 0.04 0.12 5.97
C PRO A 77 0.63 -0.87 6.99
N ASP A 78 0.40 -2.17 6.79
CA ASP A 78 0.88 -3.23 7.66
C ASP A 78 1.73 -4.24 6.87
N LEU A 79 3.04 -4.24 7.13
CA LEU A 79 3.98 -5.10 6.43
C LEU A 79 3.71 -6.59 6.66
N ALA A 80 3.20 -6.97 7.83
CA ALA A 80 2.90 -8.37 8.13
C ALA A 80 1.76 -8.87 7.25
N VAL A 81 0.70 -8.06 7.08
CA VAL A 81 -0.41 -8.36 6.17
C VAL A 81 0.09 -8.59 4.74
N TRP A 82 0.97 -7.71 4.24
CA TRP A 82 1.50 -7.87 2.89
C TRP A 82 2.37 -9.11 2.74
N LYS A 83 3.24 -9.40 3.72
CA LYS A 83 4.05 -10.63 3.71
C LYS A 83 3.16 -11.88 3.69
N GLU A 84 2.13 -11.91 4.53
CA GLU A 84 1.18 -13.02 4.56
C GLU A 84 0.47 -13.22 3.22
N LEU A 85 0.00 -12.13 2.60
CA LEU A 85 -0.64 -12.18 1.27
C LEU A 85 0.28 -12.73 0.19
N TYR A 86 1.54 -12.30 0.17
CA TYR A 86 2.52 -12.80 -0.82
C TYR A 86 2.89 -14.26 -0.57
N LEU A 87 3.07 -14.66 0.69
CA LEU A 87 3.32 -16.06 1.04
C LEU A 87 2.12 -16.95 0.68
N TYR A 88 0.90 -16.46 0.88
CA TYR A 88 -0.32 -17.17 0.50
C TYR A 88 -0.36 -17.50 -1.00
N GLN A 89 0.16 -16.62 -1.86
CA GLN A 89 0.25 -16.88 -3.31
C GLN A 89 1.14 -18.07 -3.65
N LEU A 90 2.09 -18.46 -2.78
CA LEU A 90 2.99 -19.57 -3.02
C LEU A 90 2.39 -20.94 -2.63
N MET A 91 1.28 -20.97 -1.89
CA MET A 91 0.71 -22.21 -1.34
C MET A 91 0.30 -23.24 -2.40
N ASP A 92 -0.08 -22.77 -3.59
CA ASP A 92 -0.51 -23.64 -4.69
C ASP A 92 0.66 -24.15 -5.56
N TYR A 93 1.90 -23.73 -5.28
CA TYR A 93 3.07 -24.10 -6.06
C TYR A 93 3.87 -25.23 -5.39
N GLU A 94 4.47 -26.10 -6.20
CA GLU A 94 5.37 -27.14 -5.71
C GLU A 94 6.60 -26.53 -5.02
N CYS A 95 7.07 -27.20 -3.95
CA CYS A 95 8.30 -26.82 -3.28
C CYS A 95 9.49 -27.09 -4.22
N SER A 96 10.12 -26.02 -4.68
CA SER A 96 11.25 -25.99 -5.62
C SER A 96 12.27 -24.96 -5.15
N GLU A 97 13.48 -25.00 -5.71
CA GLU A 97 14.49 -23.97 -5.43
C GLU A 97 13.97 -22.56 -5.78
N GLN A 98 13.19 -22.45 -6.85
CA GLN A 98 12.58 -21.19 -7.28
C GLN A 98 11.55 -20.70 -6.27
N THR A 99 10.63 -21.55 -5.81
CA THR A 99 9.61 -21.12 -4.83
C THR A 99 10.23 -20.78 -3.47
N GLN A 100 11.27 -21.48 -3.05
CA GLN A 100 12.05 -21.15 -1.83
C GLN A 100 12.79 -19.80 -1.95
N ALA A 101 13.33 -19.48 -3.13
CA ALA A 101 13.97 -18.18 -3.37
C ALA A 101 12.94 -17.02 -3.30
N ILE A 102 11.75 -17.21 -3.86
CA ILE A 102 10.67 -16.22 -3.80
C ILE A 102 10.14 -16.07 -2.37
N GLU A 103 9.92 -17.17 -1.65
CA GLU A 103 9.52 -17.15 -0.25
C GLU A 103 10.53 -16.38 0.62
N SER A 104 11.82 -16.65 0.42
CA SER A 104 12.92 -15.94 1.09
C SER A 104 12.88 -14.43 0.79
N HIS A 105 12.58 -14.06 -0.45
CA HIS A 105 12.41 -12.66 -0.84
C HIS A 105 11.22 -12.02 -0.10
N TYR A 106 10.06 -12.68 -0.06
CA TYR A 106 8.87 -12.17 0.63
C TYR A 106 9.10 -11.98 2.14
N HIS A 107 9.84 -12.89 2.79
CA HIS A 107 10.26 -12.70 4.18
C HIS A 107 11.19 -11.49 4.38
N SER A 108 12.01 -11.17 3.38
CA SER A 108 12.96 -10.05 3.42
C SER A 108 12.32 -8.67 3.17
N LEU A 109 11.04 -8.61 2.79
CA LEU A 109 10.37 -7.33 2.51
C LEU A 109 10.47 -6.37 3.71
N SER A 110 10.72 -5.10 3.40
CA SER A 110 10.88 -4.01 4.38
C SER A 110 9.77 -2.98 4.23
N GLU A 111 9.72 -1.99 5.12
CA GLU A 111 8.73 -0.90 5.04
C GLU A 111 8.80 -0.15 3.69
N ASN A 112 9.97 -0.08 3.04
CA ASN A 112 10.10 0.52 1.71
C ASN A 112 9.18 -0.13 0.66
N PHE A 113 8.85 -1.41 0.83
CA PHE A 113 7.92 -2.11 -0.03
C PHE A 113 6.49 -1.52 0.06
N LEU A 114 6.05 -1.12 1.26
CA LEU A 114 4.76 -0.44 1.43
C LEU A 114 4.74 0.92 0.72
N LEU A 115 5.87 1.63 0.73
CA LEU A 115 6.02 2.90 0.01
C LEU A 115 5.98 2.70 -1.50
N GLN A 116 6.53 1.60 -2.02
CA GLN A 116 6.42 1.25 -3.43
C GLN A 116 4.97 1.01 -3.85
N ILE A 117 4.18 0.33 -3.01
CA ILE A 117 2.75 0.13 -3.27
C ILE A 117 2.01 1.47 -3.30
N VAL A 118 2.17 2.30 -2.26
CA VAL A 118 1.52 3.62 -2.22
C VAL A 118 1.96 4.49 -3.41
N GLY A 119 3.25 4.46 -3.74
CA GLY A 119 3.80 5.17 -4.89
C GLY A 119 3.20 4.71 -6.21
N HIS A 120 3.03 3.40 -6.40
CA HIS A 120 2.35 2.82 -7.56
C HIS A 120 0.91 3.33 -7.67
N GLU A 121 0.15 3.33 -6.56
CA GLU A 121 -1.23 3.85 -6.56
C GLU A 121 -1.31 5.35 -6.89
N LEU A 122 -0.31 6.13 -6.50
CA LEU A 122 -0.21 7.55 -6.85
C LEU A 122 0.17 7.75 -8.32
N ALA A 123 0.95 6.85 -8.92
CA ALA A 123 1.33 6.95 -10.33
C ALA A 123 0.14 6.78 -11.29
N HIS A 124 -0.88 5.99 -10.91
CA HIS A 124 -2.15 5.84 -11.65
C HIS A 124 -2.95 7.15 -11.79
N TRP A 125 -2.58 8.21 -11.07
CA TRP A 125 -3.16 9.55 -11.24
C TRP A 125 -2.51 10.35 -12.36
N SER A 126 -1.53 9.77 -13.06
CA SER A 126 -1.02 10.30 -14.32
C SER A 126 -1.97 9.92 -15.45
N ASP A 127 -2.23 10.87 -16.37
CA ASP A 127 -2.91 10.58 -17.64
C ASP A 127 -2.10 9.66 -18.59
N ILE A 128 -0.84 9.37 -18.22
CA ILE A 128 0.07 8.52 -19.01
C ILE A 128 -0.07 7.03 -18.62
N PHE A 129 -0.79 6.72 -17.54
CA PHE A 129 -0.94 5.37 -17.00
C PHE A 129 -2.20 4.64 -17.49
#